data_AF-A0A366GEK2-F1
#
_entry.id   AF-A0A366GEK2-F1
#
_cell.length_a   1.000
_cell.length_b   1.000
_cell.length_c   1.000
_cell.angle_alpha   90.00
_cell.angle_beta   90.00
_cell.angle_gamma   90.00
#
_symmetry.space_group_name_H-M   'P 1'
#
loop_
_entity.id
_entity.type
_entity.pdbx_description
1 polymer ?
#
loop_
_entity_poly.entity_id
_entity_poly.type
_entity_poly.pdbx_seq_one_letter_code
_entity_poly.pdbx_strand_id
1 'polypeptide(L)' 'MVEKICQLHGTAIEVIDNTAKTEEQEVVEDLVQIITVFSCKLQGKRSKKTKQIIKELTSDDIGEESQTDSNA' A
#
# COMPACT_ATOMS: atom_id res chain seq x y z
N MET A 1 0.42 19.07 4.37
CA MET A 1 1.63 19.50 5.11
C MET A 1 2.71 20.05 4.17
N VAL A 2 3.03 19.35 3.08
CA VAL A 2 4.04 19.78 2.08
C VAL A 2 3.73 21.17 1.50
N GLU A 3 2.48 21.42 1.11
CA GLU A 3 2.03 22.71 0.58
C GLU A 3 2.36 23.90 1.49
N LYS A 4 2.10 23.75 2.80
CA LYS A 4 2.37 24.78 3.80
C LYS A 4 3.87 25.10 3.91
N ILE A 5 4.73 24.10 3.78
CA ILE A 5 6.19 24.29 3.82
C ILE A 5 6.66 25.03 2.56
N CYS A 6 6.14 24.66 1.38
CA CYS A 6 6.47 25.32 0.12
C CYS A 6 6.03 26.79 0.13
N GLN A 7 4.84 27.10 0.65
CA GLN A 7 4.35 28.47 0.82
C GLN A 7 5.28 29.31 1.71
N LEU A 8 5.79 28.75 2.82
CA LEU A 8 6.72 29.45 3.72
C LEU A 8 8.04 29.84 3.04
N HIS A 9 8.43 29.13 1.98
CA HIS A 9 9.68 29.35 1.25
C HIS A 9 9.47 29.97 -0.13
N GLY A 10 8.29 30.48 -0.44
CA GLY A 10 7.98 31.06 -1.74
C GLY A 10 8.12 30.07 -2.91
N THR A 11 7.97 28.77 -2.63
CA THR A 11 8.07 27.70 -3.63
C THR A 11 6.69 27.35 -4.15
N ALA A 12 6.50 27.41 -5.48
CA ALA A 12 5.27 26.97 -6.13
C ALA A 12 5.25 25.45 -6.30
N ILE A 13 4.09 24.83 -6.10
CA ILE A 13 3.83 23.41 -6.41
C ILE A 13 3.02 23.38 -7.70
N GLU A 14 3.48 22.62 -8.68
CA GLU A 14 2.79 22.39 -9.96
C GLU A 14 2.34 20.93 -10.03
N VAL A 15 1.05 20.70 -10.25
CA VAL A 15 0.47 19.36 -10.39
C VAL A 15 0.39 19.03 -11.88
N ILE A 16 1.25 18.11 -12.32
CA ILE A 16 1.36 17.71 -13.74
C ILE A 16 0.25 16.71 -14.14
N ASP A 17 -0.16 15.83 -13.21
CA ASP A 17 -1.20 14.84 -13.44
C ASP A 17 -2.41 15.15 -12.54
N ASN A 18 -3.56 15.33 -13.17
CA ASN A 18 -4.84 15.63 -12.52
C ASN A 18 -5.85 14.51 -12.74
N THR A 19 -5.38 13.29 -13.06
CA THR A 19 -6.24 12.11 -13.16
C THR A 19 -6.94 11.90 -11.82
N ALA A 20 -8.27 12.01 -11.81
CA ALA A 20 -9.08 11.87 -10.61
C ALA A 20 -9.05 10.42 -10.12
N LYS A 21 -8.71 10.24 -8.85
CA LYS A 21 -8.93 8.99 -8.11
C LYS A 21 -10.17 9.14 -7.25
N THR A 22 -10.85 8.03 -6.96
CA THR A 22 -11.92 8.08 -5.96
C THR A 22 -11.31 8.18 -4.57
N GLU A 23 -12.03 8.77 -3.62
CA GLU A 23 -11.60 8.82 -2.21
C GLU A 23 -11.30 7.41 -1.67
N GLU A 24 -12.10 6.43 -2.08
CA GLU A 24 -11.91 5.02 -1.71
C GLU A 24 -10.58 4.46 -2.25
N GLN A 25 -10.23 4.76 -3.51
CA GLN A 25 -8.97 4.33 -4.10
C GLN A 25 -7.77 4.92 -3.34
N GLU A 26 -7.81 6.22 -3.03
CA GLU A 26 -6.75 6.89 -2.28
C GLU A 26 -6.58 6.28 -0.87
N VAL A 27 -7.68 6.04 -0.17
CA VAL A 27 -7.66 5.44 1.17
C VAL A 27 -7.13 4.00 1.14
N VAL A 28 -7.53 3.20 0.16
CA VAL A 28 -7.05 1.82 0.02
C VAL A 28 -5.56 1.80 -0.28
N GLU A 29 -5.08 2.65 -1.19
CA GLU A 29 -3.66 2.75 -1.52
C GLU A 29 -2.81 3.13 -0.29
N ASP A 30 -3.24 4.15 0.47
CA ASP A 30 -2.56 4.57 1.69
C ASP A 30 -2.56 3.47 2.76
N LEU A 31 -3.68 2.78 2.94
CA LEU A 31 -3.79 1.71 3.93
C LEU A 31 -2.85 0.53 3.60
N VAL A 32 -2.80 0.11 2.33
CA VAL A 32 -1.87 -0.94 1.88
C VAL A 32 -0.43 -0.53 2.13
N GLN A 33 -0.07 0.73 1.88
CA GLN A 33 1.27 1.24 2.16
C GLN A 33 1.59 1.22 3.66
N ILE A 34 0.67 1.69 4.50
CA ILE A 34 0.82 1.69 5.96
C ILE A 34 1.04 0.26 6.46
N ILE A 35 0.16 -0.67 6.10
CA ILE A 35 0.25 -2.08 6.54
C ILE A 35 1.55 -2.71 6.04
N THR A 36 1.99 -2.38 4.83
CA THR A 36 3.28 -2.85 4.28
C THR A 36 4.46 -2.41 5.14
N VAL A 37 4.52 -1.13 5.53
CA VAL A 37 5.58 -0.59 6.38
C VAL A 37 5.57 -1.25 7.76
N PHE A 38 4.40 -1.39 8.38
CA PHE A 38 4.27 -2.05 9.68
C PHE A 38 4.62 -3.54 9.62
N SER A 39 4.17 -4.24 8.60
CA SER A 39 4.49 -5.66 8.39
C SER A 39 5.99 -5.89 8.22
N CYS A 40 6.68 -4.99 7.51
CA CYS A 40 8.14 -5.03 7.40
C CYS A 40 8.85 -4.78 8.74
N LYS A 41 8.33 -3.85 9.56
CA LYS A 41 8.88 -3.53 10.89
C LYS A 41 8.65 -4.66 11.90
N LEU A 42 7.46 -5.28 11.90
CA LEU A 42 7.07 -6.30 12.87
C LEU A 42 7.62 -7.68 12.54
N GLN A 43 7.51 -8.11 11.28
CA GLN A 43 7.85 -9.48 10.87
C GLN A 43 9.21 -9.56 10.15
N GLY A 44 9.79 -8.41 9.79
CA GLY A 44 11.04 -8.30 9.03
C GLY A 44 10.79 -8.34 7.53
N LYS A 45 11.38 -7.40 6.78
CA LYS A 45 11.15 -7.20 5.32
C LYS A 45 11.27 -8.48 4.46
N ARG A 46 12.14 -9.42 4.83
CA ARG A 46 12.36 -10.67 4.05
C ARG A 46 11.55 -11.86 4.56
N SER A 47 10.77 -11.69 5.62
CA SER A 47 9.97 -12.77 6.21
C SER A 47 8.92 -13.28 5.24
N LYS A 48 8.73 -14.60 5.23
CA LYS A 48 7.66 -15.26 4.47
C LYS A 48 6.29 -14.68 4.85
N LYS A 49 6.09 -14.36 6.13
CA LYS A 49 4.84 -13.79 6.65
C LYS A 49 4.58 -12.38 6.12
N THR A 50 5.61 -11.52 6.03
CA THR A 50 5.47 -10.19 5.41
C THR A 50 5.08 -10.30 3.94
N LYS A 51 5.72 -11.21 3.19
CA LYS A 51 5.40 -11.42 1.77
C LYS A 51 3.97 -11.93 1.57
N GLN A 52 3.51 -12.82 2.45
CA GLN A 52 2.15 -13.34 2.41
C GLN A 52 1.12 -12.24 2.69
N ILE A 53 1.31 -11.46 3.77
CA ILE A 53 0.41 -10.33 4.11
C ILE A 53 0.32 -9.34 2.95
N ILE A 54 1.44 -8.94 2.37
CA ILE A 54 1.45 -8.00 1.25
C ILE A 54 0.70 -8.60 0.04
N LYS A 55 0.94 -9.88 -0.27
CA LYS A 55 0.25 -10.56 -1.37
C LYS A 55 -1.27 -10.57 -1.16
N GLU A 56 -1.74 -10.94 0.04
CA GLU A 56 -3.16 -10.97 0.37
C GLU A 56 -3.83 -9.59 0.26
N LEU A 57 -3.09 -8.51 0.55
CA LEU A 57 -3.58 -7.13 0.46
C LEU A 57 -3.59 -6.56 -0.96
N THR A 58 -2.76 -7.11 -1.85
CA THR A 58 -2.61 -6.62 -3.24
C THR A 58 -3.18 -7.57 -4.30
N SER A 59 -3.66 -8.74 -3.89
CA SER A 59 -4.32 -9.70 -4.78
C SER A 59 -5.74 -9.20 -5.10
N ASP A 60 -6.08 -9.09 -6.38
CA ASP A 60 -7.44 -8.79 -6.87
C ASP A 60 -8.39 -10.01 -6.77
N ASP A 61 -8.04 -11.02 -5.98
CA ASP A 61 -8.68 -12.34 -6.00
C ASP A 61 -10.11 -12.28 -5.43
N ILE A 62 -11.08 -12.24 -6.35
CA ILE A 62 -12.37 -12.89 -6.19
C ILE A 62 -12.04 -14.35 -5.85
N GLY A 63 -12.38 -14.77 -4.63
CA GLY A 63 -11.83 -15.97 -4.01
C GLY A 63 -11.76 -17.20 -4.92
N GLU A 64 -10.56 -17.74 -5.07
CA GLU A 64 -10.37 -19.17 -5.25
C GLU A 64 -9.61 -19.71 -4.04
N GLU A 65 -10.36 -20.36 -3.14
CA GLU A 65 -9.78 -21.28 -2.17
C GLU A 65 -9.11 -22.43 -2.93
N SER A 66 -7.78 -22.40 -3.05
CA SER A 66 -7.04 -23.62 -3.30
C SER A 66 -6.58 -24.21 -1.96
N GLN A 67 -7.43 -25.05 -1.38
CA GLN A 67 -6.97 -26.12 -0.50
C GLN A 67 -6.04 -27.03 -1.34
N THR A 68 -4.79 -27.16 -0.91
CA THR A 68 -4.00 -28.37 -1.17
C THR A 68 -3.22 -28.72 0.09
N ASP A 69 -3.89 -29.42 1.01
CA ASP A 69 -3.21 -30.40 1.83
C ASP A 69 -2.95 -31.64 0.96
N SER A 70 -1.68 -32.01 0.75
CA SER A 70 -1.26 -33.42 0.67
C SER A 70 0.27 -33.58 0.65
N ASN A 71 0.76 -34.26 1.70
CA ASN A 71 1.96 -35.08 1.86
C ASN A 71 3.05 -35.09 0.78
N ALA A 72 4.29 -34.84 1.23
CA ALA A 72 5.39 -35.82 1.17
C ALA A 72 6.37 -35.58 2.34
#